data_AF-A0A1Q3ZMA8-F1
#
_entry.id   AF-A0A1Q3ZMA8-F1
#
_cell.length_a   1.000
_cell.length_b   1.000
_cell.length_c   1.000
_cell.angle_alpha   90.00
_cell.angle_beta   90.00
_cell.angle_gamma   90.00
#
_symmetry.space_group_name_H-M   'P 1'
#
loop_
_entity.id
_entity.type
_entity.pdbx_description
1 polymer ?
#
loop_
_entity_poly.entity_id
_entity_poly.type
_entity_poly.pdbx_seq_one_letter_code
_entity_poly.pdbx_strand_id
1 'polypeptide(L)'
;MIQKKEKYFNSKITSSKLYLEDIEKIISILETEGIKIEISDNENIYESIEELKSVKGKNPNSIKIDGKVTDSFVEYITIRITAYSTTIYVPHSERLLKPAYEIDRFVNSKKRKPIYSWLNSRTAKFQIVSNIVVFLVLHIINSLILHKPSSYILVGSSIVLFWVFIYIISEFNPDSNTKIELERKHELNFYTKNKDKLLLALATAVIGAIVGAVLTYITK
;
A
#
# COMPACT_ATOMS: atom_id res chain seq x y z
N MET A 1 46.50 -7.83 -6.12
CA MET A 1 45.52 -6.78 -5.77
C MET A 1 44.13 -7.39 -5.79
N ILE A 2 43.58 -7.73 -4.63
CA ILE A 2 42.21 -8.26 -4.52
C ILE A 2 41.29 -7.04 -4.45
N GLN A 3 40.48 -6.80 -5.48
CA GLN A 3 39.42 -5.80 -5.41
C GLN A 3 38.45 -6.22 -4.30
N LYS A 4 38.51 -5.52 -3.17
CA LYS A 4 37.57 -5.66 -2.05
C LYS A 4 36.20 -5.29 -2.65
N LYS A 5 35.33 -6.28 -2.91
CA LYS A 5 33.96 -6.04 -3.43
C LYS A 5 33.31 -4.97 -2.55
N GLU A 6 33.13 -3.79 -3.11
CA GLU A 6 32.58 -2.68 -2.36
C GLU A 6 31.14 -3.04 -1.97
N LYS A 7 30.84 -2.98 -0.67
CA LYS A 7 29.50 -3.30 -0.15
C LYS A 7 28.60 -2.09 -0.38
N TYR A 8 27.85 -2.09 -1.47
CA TYR A 8 26.69 -1.22 -1.62
C TYR A 8 25.49 -1.85 -0.91
N PHE A 9 24.61 -1.03 -0.33
CA PHE A 9 23.33 -1.48 0.19
C PHE A 9 22.21 -0.88 -0.65
N ASN A 10 21.37 -1.75 -1.21
CA ASN A 10 20.19 -1.35 -1.95
C ASN A 10 19.04 -2.29 -1.57
N SER A 11 18.05 -1.74 -0.86
CA SER A 11 16.84 -2.46 -0.49
C SER A 11 15.61 -1.79 -1.09
N LYS A 12 14.67 -2.60 -1.58
CA LYS A 12 13.38 -2.15 -2.09
C LYS A 12 12.26 -2.87 -1.34
N ILE A 13 11.51 -2.11 -0.55
CA ILE A 13 10.41 -2.62 0.27
C ILE A 13 9.08 -2.17 -0.33
N THR A 14 8.27 -3.13 -0.78
CA THR A 14 6.91 -2.91 -1.26
C THR A 14 5.88 -3.07 -0.13
N SER A 15 4.72 -2.44 -0.29
CA SER A 15 3.53 -2.69 0.54
C SER A 15 3.62 -2.34 2.04
N SER A 16 4.51 -1.42 2.46
CA SER A 16 4.47 -0.83 3.81
C SER A 16 3.55 0.41 3.85
N LYS A 17 2.90 0.73 4.97
CA LYS A 17 2.31 2.08 5.19
C LYS A 17 3.15 2.78 6.23
N LEU A 18 3.57 4.00 5.95
CA LEU A 18 4.34 4.82 6.87
C LEU A 18 3.49 6.02 7.28
N TYR A 19 3.26 6.14 8.58
CA TYR A 19 2.62 7.30 9.19
C TYR A 19 3.68 8.36 9.54
N LEU A 20 3.23 9.55 9.95
CA LEU A 20 4.12 10.63 10.39
C LEU A 20 5.15 10.15 11.41
N GLU A 21 4.70 9.44 12.45
CA GLU A 21 5.56 8.87 13.50
C GLU A 21 6.61 7.88 12.96
N ASP A 22 6.31 7.18 11.87
CA ASP A 22 7.25 6.26 11.24
C ASP A 22 8.34 7.02 10.46
N ILE A 23 7.97 8.14 9.82
CA ILE A 23 8.91 9.01 9.10
C ILE A 23 9.82 9.74 10.09
N GLU A 24 9.24 10.31 11.15
CA GLU A 24 9.98 10.89 12.28
C GLU A 24 10.96 9.86 12.87
N LYS A 25 10.54 8.59 13.01
CA LYS A 25 11.44 7.54 13.50
C LYS A 25 12.61 7.27 12.56
N ILE A 26 12.36 7.22 11.25
CA ILE A 26 13.41 7.06 10.22
C ILE A 26 14.43 8.21 10.31
N ILE A 27 13.95 9.45 10.42
CA ILE A 27 14.79 10.63 10.60
C ILE A 27 15.61 10.51 11.88
N SER A 28 14.99 10.14 13.01
CA SER A 28 15.71 9.99 14.29
C SER A 28 16.85 8.96 14.24
N ILE A 29 16.69 7.87 13.48
CA ILE A 29 17.75 6.85 13.30
C ILE A 29 18.97 7.47 12.62
N LEU A 30 18.76 8.35 11.64
CA LEU A 30 19.84 9.06 10.95
C LEU A 30 20.47 10.14 11.84
N GLU A 31 19.66 10.94 12.54
CA GLU A 31 20.14 12.01 13.43
C GLU A 31 20.98 11.47 14.58
N THR A 32 20.62 10.31 15.14
CA THR A 32 21.37 9.64 16.22
C THR A 32 22.81 9.30 15.80
N GLU A 33 23.05 9.10 14.51
CA GLU A 33 24.38 8.80 13.95
C GLU A 33 25.11 10.09 13.47
N GLY A 34 24.55 11.27 13.76
CA GLY A 34 25.11 12.59 13.42
C GLY A 34 25.02 12.93 11.94
N ILE A 35 24.05 12.37 11.22
CA ILE A 35 23.88 12.55 9.78
C ILE A 35 23.02 13.79 9.54
N LYS A 36 23.47 14.70 8.65
CA LYS A 36 22.67 15.84 8.22
C LYS A 36 21.61 15.38 7.23
N ILE A 37 20.36 15.77 7.47
CA ILE A 37 19.20 15.29 6.70
C ILE A 37 18.63 16.42 5.84
N GLU A 38 18.21 16.07 4.62
CA GLU A 38 17.45 16.90 3.70
C GLU A 38 16.17 16.15 3.32
N ILE A 39 15.02 16.81 3.46
CA ILE A 39 13.72 16.28 3.08
C ILE A 39 13.32 16.93 1.77
N SER A 40 12.94 16.13 0.78
CA SER A 40 12.54 16.63 -0.54
C SER A 40 11.48 15.74 -1.17
N ASP A 41 10.92 16.20 -2.28
CA ASP A 41 10.18 15.35 -3.22
C ASP A 41 10.76 15.51 -4.64
N ASN A 42 9.96 15.30 -5.68
CA ASN A 42 10.45 15.44 -7.06
C ASN A 42 10.53 16.92 -7.50
N GLU A 43 9.96 17.86 -6.73
CA GLU A 43 9.75 19.26 -7.11
C GLU A 43 10.45 20.23 -6.15
N ASN A 44 10.38 20.00 -4.83
CA ASN A 44 10.85 20.93 -3.81
C ASN A 44 11.69 20.25 -2.73
N ILE A 45 12.46 21.07 -2.00
CA ILE A 45 13.18 20.73 -0.77
C ILE A 45 12.46 21.43 0.38
N TYR A 46 12.37 20.77 1.53
CA TYR A 46 11.64 21.21 2.70
C TYR A 46 12.57 21.26 3.92
N GLU A 47 12.37 22.27 4.76
CA GLU A 47 13.09 22.45 6.03
C GLU A 47 12.62 21.46 7.10
N SER A 48 11.34 21.05 7.04
CA SER A 48 10.72 20.16 8.03
C SER A 48 9.62 19.28 7.42
N ILE A 49 9.20 18.26 8.18
CA ILE A 49 8.05 17.43 7.78
C ILE A 49 6.74 18.25 7.83
N GLU A 50 6.66 19.22 8.74
CA GLU A 50 5.53 20.14 8.87
C GLU A 50 5.36 21.02 7.63
N GLU A 51 6.47 21.51 7.07
CA GLU A 51 6.46 22.26 5.81
C GLU A 51 6.05 21.37 4.64
N LEU A 52 6.61 20.17 4.52
CA LEU A 52 6.17 19.18 3.53
C LEU A 52 4.66 18.94 3.62
N LYS A 53 4.12 18.79 4.84
CA LYS A 53 2.70 18.58 5.09
C LYS A 53 1.85 19.80 4.70
N SER A 54 2.33 21.02 4.93
CA SER A 54 1.60 22.23 4.56
C SER A 54 1.52 22.42 3.04
N VAL A 55 2.58 22.05 2.31
CA VAL A 55 2.67 22.19 0.85
C VAL A 55 1.99 21.04 0.09
N LYS A 56 2.25 19.78 0.48
CA LYS A 56 1.74 18.58 -0.23
C LYS A 56 0.48 17.98 0.40
N GLY A 57 0.05 18.48 1.55
CA GLY A 57 -1.09 17.96 2.29
C GLY A 57 -0.78 16.68 3.04
N LYS A 58 -1.84 15.93 3.38
CA LYS A 58 -1.77 14.78 4.30
C LYS A 58 -1.15 13.53 3.69
N ASN A 59 -1.31 13.32 2.39
CA ASN A 59 -0.97 12.06 1.72
C ASN A 59 -0.10 12.31 0.47
N PRO A 60 1.16 12.75 0.62
CA PRO A 60 2.03 12.98 -0.52
C PRO A 60 2.34 11.67 -1.27
N ASN A 61 2.50 11.75 -2.59
CA ASN A 61 2.80 10.59 -3.43
C ASN A 61 4.25 10.10 -3.31
N SER A 62 5.16 10.98 -2.89
CA SER A 62 6.56 10.66 -2.68
C SER A 62 7.22 11.58 -1.66
N ILE A 63 8.14 11.01 -0.90
CA ILE A 63 9.08 11.72 -0.03
C ILE A 63 10.46 11.12 -0.28
N LYS A 64 11.47 11.97 -0.36
CA LYS A 64 12.88 11.61 -0.40
C LYS A 64 13.54 12.18 0.85
N ILE A 65 14.30 11.33 1.53
CA ILE A 65 15.10 11.71 2.69
C ILE A 65 16.54 11.38 2.33
N ASP A 66 17.35 12.42 2.14
CA ASP A 66 18.78 12.27 1.88
C ASP A 66 19.55 12.60 3.16
N GLY A 67 20.34 11.64 3.63
CA GLY A 67 21.28 11.83 4.73
C GLY A 67 22.70 11.96 4.20
N LYS A 68 23.46 12.98 4.62
CA LYS A 68 24.87 13.19 4.28
C LYS A 68 25.71 13.25 5.55
N VAL A 69 26.87 12.59 5.54
CA VAL A 69 27.83 12.68 6.64
C VAL A 69 28.56 14.01 6.53
N THR A 70 28.54 14.85 7.57
CA THR A 70 29.09 16.22 7.54
C THR A 70 30.56 16.28 7.13
N ASP A 71 31.33 15.25 7.48
CA ASP A 71 32.78 15.19 7.23
C ASP A 71 33.16 14.48 5.91
N SER A 72 32.18 14.03 5.11
CA SER A 72 32.43 13.27 3.88
C SER A 72 31.43 13.59 2.76
N PHE A 73 31.95 14.06 1.62
CA PHE A 73 31.13 14.37 0.44
C PHE A 73 30.62 13.12 -0.31
N VAL A 74 31.22 11.96 -0.06
CA VAL A 74 30.94 10.72 -0.80
C VAL A 74 29.96 9.82 -0.04
N GLU A 75 29.87 9.98 1.28
CA GLU A 75 29.03 9.14 2.13
C GLU A 75 27.64 9.74 2.31
N TYR A 76 26.67 9.11 1.65
CA TYR A 76 25.27 9.49 1.75
C TYR A 76 24.35 8.27 1.83
N ILE A 77 23.15 8.48 2.35
CA ILE A 77 22.06 7.52 2.37
C ILE A 77 20.85 8.19 1.75
N THR A 78 20.25 7.55 0.75
CA THR A 78 19.02 8.04 0.12
C THR A 78 17.88 7.08 0.45
N ILE A 79 16.84 7.61 1.07
CA ILE A 79 15.61 6.88 1.38
C ILE A 79 14.50 7.51 0.54
N ARG A 80 14.07 6.80 -0.50
CA ARG A 80 12.98 7.24 -1.37
C ARG A 80 11.71 6.48 -1.05
N ILE A 81 10.73 7.15 -0.48
CA ILE A 81 9.39 6.63 -0.20
C ILE A 81 8.47 7.11 -1.33
N THR A 82 7.83 6.18 -2.01
CA THR A 82 6.86 6.47 -3.08
C THR A 82 5.54 5.78 -2.77
N ALA A 83 4.50 6.05 -3.56
CA ALA A 83 3.22 5.34 -3.47
C ALA A 83 3.36 3.80 -3.54
N TYR A 84 4.42 3.26 -4.16
CA TYR A 84 4.56 1.82 -4.40
C TYR A 84 5.65 1.15 -3.56
N SER A 85 6.75 1.84 -3.30
CA SER A 85 7.91 1.27 -2.63
C SER A 85 8.70 2.27 -1.81
N THR A 86 9.42 1.75 -0.81
CA THR A 86 10.47 2.47 -0.10
C THR A 86 11.77 1.87 -0.56
N THR A 87 12.64 2.69 -1.12
CA THR A 87 13.98 2.29 -1.55
C THR A 87 14.99 2.93 -0.62
N ILE A 88 15.91 2.13 -0.08
CA ILE A 88 17.01 2.58 0.76
C ILE A 88 18.28 2.29 -0.02
N TYR A 89 19.07 3.32 -0.27
CA TYR A 89 20.29 3.25 -1.05
C TYR A 89 21.45 3.85 -0.27
N VAL A 90 22.53 3.10 -0.14
CA VAL A 90 23.81 3.54 0.45
C VAL A 90 24.94 3.11 -0.48
N PRO A 91 25.66 4.05 -1.10
CA PRO A 91 26.89 3.77 -1.81
C PRO A 91 28.05 3.72 -0.82
N HIS A 92 28.76 2.59 -0.82
CA HIS A 92 30.15 2.49 -0.38
C HIS A 92 30.51 3.12 1.00
N SER A 93 29.57 3.12 1.97
CA SER A 93 29.82 3.63 3.33
C SER A 93 29.52 2.57 4.37
N GLU A 94 30.57 2.05 5.03
CA GLU A 94 30.42 1.10 6.14
C GLU A 94 29.70 1.74 7.34
N ARG A 95 29.91 3.04 7.58
CA ARG A 95 29.25 3.81 8.65
C ARG A 95 27.72 3.85 8.47
N LEU A 96 27.26 4.01 7.23
CA LEU A 96 25.84 4.11 6.91
C LEU A 96 25.13 2.76 6.76
N LEU A 97 25.86 1.64 6.73
CA LEU A 97 25.25 0.31 6.63
C LEU A 97 24.36 -0.01 7.84
N LYS A 98 24.83 0.27 9.06
CA LYS A 98 24.08 0.01 10.30
C LYS A 98 22.71 0.72 10.31
N PRO A 99 22.64 2.07 10.15
CA PRO A 99 21.34 2.75 10.10
C PRO A 99 20.50 2.30 8.90
N ALA A 100 21.10 1.98 7.75
CA ALA A 100 20.35 1.45 6.61
C ALA A 100 19.65 0.12 6.91
N TYR A 101 20.33 -0.82 7.57
CA TYR A 101 19.73 -2.09 8.01
C TYR A 101 18.65 -1.90 9.08
N GLU A 102 18.85 -0.93 9.98
CA GLU A 102 17.85 -0.61 11.01
C GLU A 102 16.57 -0.04 10.39
N ILE A 103 16.72 0.91 9.47
CA ILE A 103 15.61 1.49 8.70
C ILE A 103 14.93 0.40 7.85
N ASP A 104 15.70 -0.46 7.18
CA ASP A 104 15.14 -1.56 6.40
C ASP A 104 14.28 -2.49 7.25
N ARG A 105 14.80 -2.93 8.40
CA ARG A 105 14.08 -3.80 9.34
C ARG A 105 12.83 -3.10 9.87
N PHE A 106 12.94 -1.82 10.23
CA PHE A 106 11.83 -1.01 10.70
C PHE A 106 10.73 -0.90 9.64
N VAL A 107 11.05 -0.51 8.41
CA VAL A 107 10.08 -0.36 7.32
C VAL A 107 9.48 -1.73 6.94
N ASN A 108 10.26 -2.80 6.98
CA ASN A 108 9.77 -4.17 6.77
C ASN A 108 8.76 -4.59 7.85
N SER A 109 8.92 -4.17 9.10
CA SER A 109 7.95 -4.43 10.17
C SER A 109 6.59 -3.74 9.97
N LYS A 110 6.55 -2.70 9.10
CA LYS A 110 5.34 -1.95 8.75
C LYS A 110 4.65 -2.47 7.49
N LYS A 111 5.05 -3.64 6.98
CA LYS A 111 4.38 -4.29 5.83
C LYS A 111 2.91 -4.55 6.15
N ARG A 112 2.04 -4.11 5.24
CA ARG A 112 0.62 -4.45 5.29
C ARG A 112 0.45 -5.94 5.01
N LYS A 113 -0.62 -6.51 5.58
CA LYS A 113 -1.05 -7.87 5.23
C LYS A 113 -1.33 -7.94 3.72
N PRO A 114 -0.99 -9.05 3.04
CA PRO A 114 -1.17 -9.20 1.60
C PRO A 114 -2.62 -9.02 1.14
N ILE A 115 -3.59 -9.24 2.03
CA ILE A 115 -5.01 -9.00 1.70
C ILE A 115 -5.29 -7.56 1.26
N TYR A 116 -4.58 -6.58 1.83
CA TYR A 116 -4.75 -5.17 1.45
C TYR A 116 -4.14 -4.85 0.08
N SER A 117 -3.14 -5.62 -0.38
CA SER A 117 -2.63 -5.46 -1.74
C SER A 117 -3.51 -6.15 -2.78
N TRP A 118 -4.33 -7.12 -2.38
CA TRP A 118 -5.29 -7.79 -3.26
C TRP A 118 -6.58 -6.99 -3.43
N LEU A 119 -7.01 -6.29 -2.38
CA LEU A 119 -8.22 -5.45 -2.39
C LEU A 119 -7.92 -4.01 -2.84
N ASN A 120 -7.27 -3.84 -3.98
CA ASN A 120 -7.01 -2.52 -4.58
C ASN A 120 -7.84 -2.32 -5.87
N SER A 121 -8.04 -1.07 -6.28
CA SER A 121 -8.87 -0.72 -7.44
C SER A 121 -8.41 -1.36 -8.75
N ARG A 122 -7.09 -1.51 -8.96
CA ARG A 122 -6.52 -2.14 -10.16
C ARG A 122 -6.84 -3.63 -10.22
N THR A 123 -6.64 -4.34 -9.11
CA THR A 123 -6.98 -5.76 -8.99
C THR A 123 -8.49 -5.95 -9.12
N ALA A 124 -9.30 -5.08 -8.50
CA ALA A 124 -10.74 -5.14 -8.61
C ALA A 124 -11.22 -4.95 -10.06
N LYS A 125 -10.70 -3.96 -10.81
CA LYS A 125 -11.00 -3.79 -12.24
C LYS A 125 -10.67 -5.04 -13.06
N PHE A 126 -9.48 -5.61 -12.85
CA PHE A 126 -9.07 -6.83 -13.54
C PHE A 126 -10.02 -8.00 -13.22
N GLN A 127 -10.38 -8.17 -11.95
CA GLN A 127 -11.29 -9.22 -11.52
C GLN A 127 -12.71 -9.03 -12.03
N ILE A 128 -13.22 -7.80 -12.11
CA ILE A 128 -14.54 -7.52 -12.71
C ILE A 128 -14.55 -7.98 -14.17
N VAL A 129 -13.56 -7.55 -14.96
CA VAL A 129 -13.49 -7.90 -16.39
C VAL A 129 -13.32 -9.42 -16.58
N SER A 130 -12.40 -10.05 -15.85
CA SER A 130 -12.16 -11.50 -15.97
C SER A 130 -13.40 -12.31 -15.59
N ASN A 131 -14.10 -11.94 -14.51
CA ASN A 131 -15.31 -12.63 -14.08
C ASN A 131 -16.47 -12.44 -15.06
N ILE A 132 -16.64 -11.24 -15.66
CA ILE A 132 -17.64 -11.02 -16.71
C ILE A 132 -17.35 -11.91 -17.93
N VAL A 133 -16.10 -12.00 -18.37
CA VAL A 133 -15.72 -12.85 -19.53
C VAL A 133 -15.98 -14.32 -19.23
N VAL A 134 -15.51 -14.82 -18.07
CA VAL A 134 -15.75 -16.22 -17.64
C VAL A 134 -17.25 -16.51 -17.57
N PHE A 135 -18.02 -15.57 -17.03
CA PHE A 135 -19.46 -15.69 -16.92
C PHE A 135 -20.15 -15.79 -18.28
N LEU A 136 -19.78 -14.93 -19.24
CA LEU A 136 -20.33 -14.97 -20.60
C LEU A 136 -20.01 -16.32 -21.28
N VAL A 137 -18.79 -16.82 -21.15
CA VAL A 137 -18.39 -18.11 -21.72
C VAL A 137 -19.20 -19.25 -21.11
N LEU A 138 -19.33 -19.30 -19.78
CA LEU A 138 -20.12 -20.33 -19.10
C LEU A 138 -21.61 -20.25 -19.48
N HIS A 139 -22.15 -19.04 -19.65
CA HIS A 139 -23.53 -18.85 -20.08
C HIS A 139 -23.75 -19.35 -21.51
N ILE A 140 -22.84 -19.07 -22.44
CA ILE A 140 -22.90 -19.58 -23.82
C ILE A 140 -22.86 -21.11 -23.82
N ILE A 141 -21.93 -21.72 -23.09
CA ILE A 141 -21.81 -23.18 -22.98
C ILE A 141 -23.10 -23.79 -22.42
N ASN A 142 -23.62 -23.27 -21.32
CA ASN A 142 -24.79 -23.85 -20.67
C ASN A 142 -26.08 -23.65 -21.48
N SER A 143 -26.24 -22.51 -22.15
CA SER A 143 -27.44 -22.21 -22.96
C SER A 143 -27.44 -22.96 -24.28
N LEU A 144 -26.32 -22.96 -25.02
CA LEU A 144 -26.25 -23.53 -26.36
C LEU A 144 -25.97 -25.03 -26.36
N ILE A 145 -25.15 -25.52 -25.43
CA ILE A 145 -24.70 -26.92 -25.43
C ILE A 145 -25.58 -27.75 -24.50
N LEU A 146 -25.74 -27.31 -23.25
CA LEU A 146 -26.31 -28.15 -22.20
C LEU A 146 -27.81 -27.97 -21.97
N HIS A 147 -28.43 -26.91 -22.52
CA HIS A 147 -29.86 -26.60 -22.39
C HIS A 147 -30.35 -26.57 -20.92
N LYS A 148 -29.48 -26.22 -19.97
CA LYS A 148 -29.78 -26.24 -18.53
C LYS A 148 -30.23 -24.86 -18.01
N PRO A 149 -31.17 -24.82 -17.04
CA PRO A 149 -31.62 -23.57 -16.45
C PRO A 149 -30.51 -22.86 -15.68
N SER A 150 -30.64 -21.54 -15.60
CA SER A 150 -29.52 -20.63 -15.41
C SER A 150 -29.21 -20.29 -13.94
N SER A 151 -29.19 -21.28 -13.05
CA SER A 151 -28.88 -21.07 -11.62
C SER A 151 -27.49 -20.48 -11.37
N TYR A 152 -26.57 -20.66 -12.32
CA TYR A 152 -25.23 -20.05 -12.29
C TYR A 152 -25.23 -18.53 -12.52
N ILE A 153 -26.32 -17.93 -13.05
CA ILE A 153 -26.43 -16.47 -13.21
C ILE A 153 -26.32 -15.77 -11.86
N LEU A 154 -27.05 -16.26 -10.86
CA LEU A 154 -27.09 -15.69 -9.51
C LEU A 154 -25.72 -15.74 -8.81
N VAL A 155 -25.01 -16.86 -8.95
CA VAL A 155 -23.68 -17.02 -8.35
C VAL A 155 -22.66 -16.10 -9.04
N GLY A 156 -22.64 -16.07 -10.38
CA GLY A 156 -21.73 -15.22 -11.13
C GLY A 156 -21.98 -13.73 -10.90
N SER A 157 -23.25 -13.30 -10.87
CA SER A 157 -23.59 -11.89 -10.57
C SER A 157 -23.14 -11.48 -9.18
N SER A 158 -23.24 -12.38 -8.19
CA SER A 158 -22.79 -12.10 -6.81
C SER A 158 -21.28 -11.88 -6.72
N ILE A 159 -20.48 -12.65 -7.46
CA ILE A 159 -19.02 -12.49 -7.51
C ILE A 159 -18.63 -11.17 -8.19
N VAL A 160 -19.29 -10.83 -9.29
CA VAL A 160 -19.06 -9.54 -9.98
C VAL A 160 -19.43 -8.37 -9.07
N LEU A 161 -20.59 -8.44 -8.40
CA LEU A 161 -21.03 -7.40 -7.46
C LEU A 161 -20.05 -7.22 -6.29
N PHE A 162 -19.49 -8.32 -5.76
CA PHE A 162 -18.43 -8.23 -4.75
C PHE A 162 -17.23 -7.42 -5.25
N TRP A 163 -16.72 -7.70 -6.45
CA TRP A 163 -15.57 -6.95 -6.98
C TRP A 163 -15.90 -5.50 -7.38
N VAL A 164 -17.11 -5.25 -7.90
CA VAL A 164 -17.62 -3.87 -8.13
C VAL A 164 -17.64 -3.10 -6.81
N PHE A 165 -18.08 -3.74 -5.75
CA PHE A 165 -18.10 -3.13 -4.43
C PHE A 165 -16.69 -2.83 -3.91
N ILE A 166 -15.74 -3.77 -4.01
CA ILE A 166 -14.32 -3.52 -3.67
C ILE A 166 -13.75 -2.37 -4.52
N TYR A 167 -14.09 -2.31 -5.81
CA TYR A 167 -13.66 -1.24 -6.69
C TYR A 167 -14.17 0.13 -6.21
N ILE A 168 -15.47 0.24 -5.92
CA ILE A 168 -16.10 1.46 -5.39
C ILE A 168 -15.41 1.89 -4.08
N ILE A 169 -15.24 1.00 -3.11
CA ILE A 169 -14.54 1.36 -1.86
C ILE A 169 -13.15 1.90 -2.13
N SER A 170 -12.38 1.23 -2.99
CA SER A 170 -10.99 1.60 -3.25
C SER A 170 -10.87 2.95 -3.98
N GLU A 171 -11.85 3.30 -4.80
CA GLU A 171 -11.92 4.58 -5.51
C GLU A 171 -12.39 5.73 -4.58
N PHE A 172 -13.40 5.47 -3.74
CA PHE A 172 -13.94 6.47 -2.80
C PHE A 172 -13.10 6.63 -1.53
N ASN A 173 -12.11 5.77 -1.30
CA ASN A 173 -11.14 5.92 -0.21
C ASN A 173 -9.69 5.87 -0.73
N PRO A 174 -9.25 6.89 -1.50
CA PRO A 174 -7.91 6.92 -2.07
C PRO A 174 -6.81 6.91 -1.00
N ASP A 175 -7.08 7.46 0.19
CA ASP A 175 -6.18 7.48 1.35
C ASP A 175 -5.88 6.08 1.92
N SER A 176 -6.74 5.10 1.62
CA SER A 176 -6.47 3.70 1.92
C SER A 176 -5.33 3.15 1.06
N ASN A 177 -5.12 3.69 -0.14
CA ASN A 177 -4.12 3.24 -1.10
C ASN A 177 -2.79 4.03 -1.02
N THR A 178 -2.75 5.13 -0.28
CA THR A 178 -1.50 5.89 -0.12
C THR A 178 -0.56 5.19 0.84
N LYS A 179 0.72 5.15 0.44
CA LYS A 179 1.80 4.57 1.24
C LYS A 179 2.19 5.47 2.41
N ILE A 180 2.02 6.78 2.22
CA ILE A 180 2.49 7.84 3.10
C ILE A 180 1.27 8.56 3.68
N GLU A 181 1.26 8.72 5.00
CA GLU A 181 0.23 9.45 5.72
C GLU A 181 0.89 10.35 6.76
N LEU A 182 0.89 11.66 6.54
CA LEU A 182 1.52 12.67 7.41
C LEU A 182 0.63 13.04 8.61
N GLU A 183 -0.26 12.14 9.03
CA GLU A 183 -1.03 12.22 10.27
C GLU A 183 -0.54 11.18 11.27
N ARG A 184 -0.62 11.50 12.57
CA ARG A 184 -0.27 10.52 13.60
C ARG A 184 -1.35 9.46 13.64
N LYS A 185 -0.92 8.20 13.77
CA LYS A 185 -1.84 7.05 13.79
C LYS A 185 -2.88 7.11 14.92
N HIS A 186 -2.57 7.80 16.01
CA HIS A 186 -3.45 7.96 17.17
C HIS A 186 -4.36 9.20 17.12
N GLU A 187 -4.09 10.16 16.24
CA GLU A 187 -4.96 11.34 16.03
C GLU A 187 -6.20 11.01 15.19
N LEU A 188 -6.20 9.85 14.54
CA LEU A 188 -7.36 9.37 13.79
C LEU A 188 -8.46 8.91 14.77
N ASN A 189 -9.62 9.58 14.69
CA ASN A 189 -10.83 9.14 15.38
C ASN A 189 -11.12 7.65 15.11
N PHE A 190 -11.72 6.95 16.09
CA PHE A 190 -12.05 5.53 15.98
C PHE A 190 -12.79 5.21 14.68
N TYR A 191 -13.73 6.08 14.28
CA TYR A 191 -14.46 5.97 13.03
C TYR A 191 -13.51 6.04 11.83
N THR A 192 -12.65 7.04 11.72
CA THR A 192 -11.68 7.20 10.62
C THR A 192 -10.73 6.00 10.54
N LYS A 193 -10.25 5.52 11.69
CA LYS A 193 -9.33 4.37 11.81
C LYS A 193 -9.96 3.04 11.41
N ASN A 194 -11.26 2.89 11.61
CA ASN A 194 -11.97 1.65 11.34
C ASN A 194 -12.99 1.77 10.21
N LYS A 195 -13.09 2.91 9.53
CA LYS A 195 -14.08 3.16 8.47
C LYS A 195 -14.01 2.04 7.45
N ASP A 196 -12.82 1.70 6.96
CA ASP A 196 -12.64 0.62 5.99
C ASP A 196 -13.05 -0.74 6.55
N LYS A 197 -12.75 -1.03 7.82
CA LYS A 197 -13.14 -2.29 8.45
C LYS A 197 -14.64 -2.37 8.67
N LEU A 198 -15.27 -1.27 9.06
CA LEU A 198 -16.71 -1.17 9.27
C LEU A 198 -17.45 -1.27 7.94
N LEU A 199 -16.97 -0.59 6.91
CA LEU A 199 -17.55 -0.61 5.57
C LEU A 199 -17.38 -1.98 4.92
N LEU A 200 -16.22 -2.63 5.11
CA LEU A 200 -16.00 -4.02 4.72
C LEU A 200 -16.90 -4.98 5.50
N ALA A 201 -17.03 -4.82 6.82
CA ALA A 201 -17.88 -5.67 7.66
C ALA A 201 -19.35 -5.55 7.24
N LEU A 202 -19.83 -4.34 7.02
CA LEU A 202 -21.17 -4.05 6.52
C LEU A 202 -21.39 -4.73 5.16
N ALA A 203 -20.42 -4.62 4.26
CA ALA A 203 -20.49 -5.26 2.95
C ALA A 203 -20.56 -6.77 3.03
N THR A 204 -19.68 -7.38 3.84
CA THR A 204 -19.68 -8.82 4.05
C THR A 204 -20.98 -9.30 4.68
N ALA A 205 -21.60 -8.50 5.55
CA ALA A 205 -22.90 -8.81 6.13
C ALA A 205 -24.02 -8.77 5.08
N VAL A 206 -24.04 -7.74 4.22
CA VAL A 206 -25.02 -7.62 3.12
C VAL A 206 -24.86 -8.76 2.13
N ILE A 207 -23.63 -9.07 1.70
CA ILE A 207 -23.35 -10.18 0.78
C ILE A 207 -23.72 -11.51 1.42
N GLY A 208 -23.36 -11.72 2.69
CA GLY A 208 -23.74 -12.91 3.45
C GLY A 208 -25.25 -13.10 3.53
N ALA A 209 -26.01 -12.01 3.76
CA ALA A 209 -27.47 -12.04 3.79
C ALA A 209 -28.07 -12.40 2.42
N ILE A 210 -27.55 -11.82 1.33
CA ILE A 210 -27.99 -12.13 -0.04
C ILE A 210 -27.73 -13.60 -0.37
N VAL A 211 -26.51 -14.09 -0.11
CA VAL A 211 -26.14 -15.49 -0.34
C VAL A 211 -27.02 -16.43 0.49
N GLY A 212 -27.24 -16.12 1.76
CA GLY A 212 -28.11 -16.90 2.64
C GLY A 212 -29.55 -16.97 2.13
N ALA A 213 -30.10 -15.85 1.65
CA ALA A 213 -31.44 -15.82 1.07
C ALA A 213 -31.54 -16.67 -0.21
N VAL A 214 -30.55 -16.59 -1.09
CA VAL A 214 -30.49 -17.39 -2.33
C VAL A 214 -30.40 -18.88 -2.03
N LEU A 215 -29.51 -19.28 -1.10
CA LEU A 215 -29.38 -20.68 -0.68
C LEU A 215 -30.70 -21.19 -0.10
N THR A 216 -31.32 -20.41 0.80
CA THR A 216 -32.61 -20.78 1.42
C THR A 216 -33.70 -20.99 0.36
N TYR A 217 -33.74 -20.16 -0.68
CA TYR A 217 -34.68 -20.29 -1.79
C TYR A 217 -34.44 -21.54 -2.64
N ILE A 218 -33.18 -21.92 -2.89
CA ILE A 218 -32.83 -23.10 -3.70
C ILE A 218 -33.10 -24.40 -2.91
N THR A 219 -32.91 -24.39 -1.59
CA THR A 219 -33.11 -25.57 -0.74
C THR A 219 -34.56 -25.84 -0.38
N LYS A 220 -35.46 -24.86 -0.57
CA LYS A 220 -36.90 -25.01 -0.40
C LYS A 220 -37.54 -25.48 -1.69
#